data_AF-A0A6J3ETN0-F1
#
_entry.id   AF-A0A6J3ETN0-F1
#
_cell.length_a   1.000
_cell.length_b   1.000
_cell.length_c   1.000
_cell.angle_alpha   90.00
_cell.angle_beta   90.00
_cell.angle_gamma   90.00
#
_symmetry.space_group_name_H-M   'P 1'
#
loop_
_entity.id
_entity.type
_entity.pdbx_description
1 polymer ?
#
loop_
_entity_poly.entity_id
_entity_poly.type
_entity_poly.pdbx_seq_one_letter_code
_entity_poly.pdbx_strand_id
1 'polypeptide(L)'
;MRKQAVCLLSFLRTRQLNGTCTSSVDMELFLHYSLIPSLFIILILSFLQRREYCRQRDDTSYLLGNRFGIIMPLDFVGTFSNRWSYGIAFGATANKVMFLFSEGYQPLQIPHWAQAFELLIGGLEVGLSHFPFFACLSSEFQLVSSTLGFCYSLIWFAVTILQVSQCPHGQFVGKYETLVFYWPSLLCLAFLLGRFLYMFVKALRVHLGWELQVEEKPVLEAHQAEHVKQLLRTPCPQ
;
A
#
# COMPACT_ATOMS: atom_id res chain seq x y z
N MET A 1 11.11 18.74 42.14
CA MET A 1 10.13 19.09 41.08
C MET A 1 10.01 18.11 39.91
N ARG A 2 10.91 17.13 39.67
CA ARG A 2 10.73 16.13 38.58
C ARG A 2 9.77 14.97 38.87
N LYS A 3 9.55 14.59 40.14
CA LYS A 3 8.69 13.43 40.48
C LYS A 3 7.19 13.72 40.44
N GLN A 4 6.76 14.96 40.69
CA GLN A 4 5.34 15.35 40.59
C GLN A 4 4.84 15.44 39.14
N ALA A 5 5.70 15.79 38.18
CA ALA A 5 5.34 15.83 36.76
C ALA A 5 5.07 14.43 36.19
N VAL A 6 5.82 13.42 36.63
CA VAL A 6 5.58 12.02 36.23
C VAL A 6 4.28 11.51 36.84
N CYS A 7 3.98 11.88 38.10
CA CYS A 7 2.75 11.48 38.77
C CYS A 7 1.50 12.11 38.12
N LEU A 8 1.59 13.36 37.65
CA LEU A 8 0.52 14.05 36.90
C LEU A 8 0.28 13.45 35.51
N LEU A 9 1.34 13.02 34.81
CA LEU A 9 1.22 12.29 33.53
C LEU A 9 0.58 10.92 33.71
N SER A 10 0.87 10.21 34.80
CA SER A 10 0.19 8.95 35.12
C SER A 10 -1.24 9.16 35.64
N PHE A 11 -1.54 10.26 36.33
CA PHE A 11 -2.89 10.55 36.84
C PHE A 11 -3.87 11.00 35.74
N LEU A 12 -3.37 11.74 34.73
CA LEU A 12 -4.12 12.00 33.49
C LEU A 12 -4.34 10.70 32.67
N ARG A 13 -3.43 9.74 32.78
CA ARG A 13 -3.53 8.41 32.13
C ARG A 13 -4.49 7.45 32.84
N THR A 14 -4.77 7.63 34.13
CA THR A 14 -5.71 6.76 34.89
C THR A 14 -7.14 7.27 34.92
N ARG A 15 -7.43 8.52 34.51
CA ARG A 15 -8.81 9.06 34.51
C ARG A 15 -9.68 8.64 33.32
N GLN A 16 -9.18 7.76 32.46
CA GLN A 16 -9.98 7.08 31.41
C GLN A 16 -10.29 5.61 31.75
N LEU A 17 -10.06 5.17 32.98
CA LEU A 17 -10.66 3.92 33.47
C LEU A 17 -12.12 4.22 33.86
N ASN A 18 -13.04 4.02 32.90
CA ASN A 18 -14.53 4.09 32.94
C ASN A 18 -15.19 5.06 31.94
N GLY A 19 -14.46 5.54 30.93
CA GLY A 19 -15.06 6.15 29.73
C GLY A 19 -14.87 5.21 28.55
N THR A 20 -15.90 4.98 27.74
CA THR A 20 -15.74 4.42 26.39
C THR A 20 -14.60 5.16 25.68
N CYS A 21 -13.52 4.47 25.30
CA CYS A 21 -12.41 5.11 24.58
C CYS A 21 -12.90 5.48 23.19
N THR A 22 -13.45 6.68 23.04
CA THR A 22 -13.80 7.23 21.74
C THR A 22 -12.49 7.67 21.09
N SER A 23 -11.94 6.82 20.22
CA SER A 23 -10.86 7.23 19.32
C SER A 23 -11.30 8.51 18.62
N SER A 24 -10.46 9.54 18.59
CA SER A 24 -10.80 10.78 17.86
C SER A 24 -10.80 10.58 16.35
N VAL A 25 -10.36 9.41 15.88
CA VAL A 25 -10.26 9.03 14.48
C VAL A 25 -11.14 7.81 14.24
N ASP A 26 -12.26 8.03 13.57
CA ASP A 26 -13.09 6.96 13.02
C ASP A 26 -12.38 6.36 11.81
N MET A 27 -12.02 5.09 11.90
CA MET A 27 -11.24 4.39 10.88
C MET A 27 -12.00 4.21 9.56
N GLU A 28 -13.33 4.13 9.62
CA GLU A 28 -14.22 4.08 8.45
C GLU A 28 -14.27 5.44 7.76
N LEU A 29 -14.46 6.50 8.53
CA LEU A 29 -14.45 7.87 8.03
C LEU A 29 -13.10 8.23 7.40
N PHE A 30 -12.00 7.82 8.05
CA PHE A 30 -10.66 7.98 7.50
C PHE A 30 -10.49 7.21 6.18
N LEU A 31 -11.07 6.01 6.06
CA LEU A 31 -11.01 5.21 4.84
C LEU A 31 -11.76 5.93 3.70
N HIS A 32 -12.97 6.42 3.96
CA HIS A 32 -13.74 7.22 3.01
C HIS A 32 -12.97 8.46 2.55
N TYR A 33 -12.39 9.23 3.48
CA TYR A 33 -11.58 10.40 3.12
C TYR A 33 -10.30 10.04 2.36
N SER A 34 -9.70 8.88 2.65
CA SER A 34 -8.50 8.39 1.98
C SER A 34 -8.73 7.94 0.53
N LEU A 35 -9.99 7.77 0.13
CA LEU A 35 -10.38 7.44 -1.25
C LEU A 35 -10.18 8.62 -2.21
N ILE A 36 -10.34 9.85 -1.73
CA ILE A 36 -10.10 11.06 -2.52
C ILE A 36 -8.63 11.16 -2.98
N PRO A 37 -7.62 11.11 -2.09
CA PRO A 37 -6.23 11.13 -2.51
C PRO A 37 -5.83 9.87 -3.29
N SER A 38 -6.45 8.71 -3.03
CA SER A 38 -6.13 7.51 -3.81
C SER A 38 -6.55 7.65 -5.27
N LEU A 39 -7.78 8.10 -5.54
CA LEU A 39 -8.25 8.37 -6.90
C LEU A 39 -7.42 9.44 -7.60
N PHE A 40 -6.99 10.48 -6.86
CA PHE A 40 -6.13 11.52 -7.40
C PHE A 40 -4.77 10.98 -7.84
N ILE A 41 -4.12 10.13 -7.02
CA ILE A 41 -2.84 9.49 -7.39
C ILE A 41 -3.02 8.59 -8.62
N ILE A 42 -4.09 7.79 -8.67
CA ILE A 42 -4.39 6.92 -9.80
C ILE A 42 -4.55 7.73 -11.08
N LEU A 43 -5.28 8.84 -11.02
CA LEU A 43 -5.50 9.73 -12.17
C LEU A 43 -4.19 10.36 -12.66
N ILE A 44 -3.36 10.88 -11.75
CA ILE A 44 -2.05 11.43 -12.10
C ILE A 44 -1.19 10.40 -12.81
N LEU A 45 -1.06 9.21 -12.22
CA LEU A 45 -0.23 8.16 -12.78
C LEU A 45 -0.79 7.67 -14.13
N SER A 46 -2.12 7.63 -14.31
CA SER A 46 -2.76 7.23 -15.57
C SER A 46 -2.50 8.26 -16.66
N PHE A 47 -2.52 9.55 -16.31
CA PHE A 47 -2.17 10.62 -17.22
C PHE A 47 -0.69 10.56 -17.64
N LEU A 48 0.23 10.33 -16.68
CA LEU A 48 1.66 10.20 -16.98
C LEU A 48 1.95 9.00 -17.87
N GLN A 49 1.32 7.85 -17.59
CA GLN A 49 1.49 6.64 -18.40
C GLN A 49 0.89 6.80 -19.80
N ARG A 50 -0.26 7.48 -19.93
CA ARG A 50 -0.82 7.84 -21.25
C ARG A 50 0.14 8.73 -22.05
N ARG A 51 0.78 9.70 -21.41
CA ARG A 51 1.75 10.57 -22.10
C ARG A 51 2.94 9.78 -22.63
N GLU A 52 3.47 8.84 -21.85
CA GLU A 52 4.60 8.01 -22.30
C GLU A 52 4.20 7.08 -23.44
N TYR A 53 3.04 6.42 -23.30
CA TYR A 53 2.53 5.55 -24.35
C TYR A 53 2.30 6.31 -25.66
N CYS A 54 1.76 7.53 -25.60
CA CYS A 54 1.67 8.40 -26.77
C CYS A 54 3.05 8.76 -27.33
N ARG A 55 4.02 9.10 -26.47
CA ARG A 55 5.40 9.44 -26.86
C ARG A 55 6.15 8.27 -27.51
N GLN A 56 5.86 7.03 -27.10
CA GLN A 56 6.52 5.82 -27.61
C GLN A 56 5.83 5.26 -28.86
N ARG A 57 4.59 5.65 -29.14
CA ARG A 57 3.73 5.10 -30.22
C ARG A 57 3.49 6.10 -31.37
N ASP A 58 4.42 7.04 -31.56
CA ASP A 58 4.41 7.99 -32.69
C ASP A 58 4.59 7.32 -34.07
N ASP A 59 4.86 6.00 -34.12
CA ASP A 59 4.80 5.22 -35.37
C ASP A 59 3.39 4.61 -35.58
N THR A 60 2.57 5.28 -36.40
CA THR A 60 1.46 4.69 -37.21
C THR A 60 0.23 4.08 -36.52
N SER A 61 -0.08 4.36 -35.25
CA SER A 61 -1.24 3.70 -34.60
C SER A 61 -2.09 4.60 -33.70
N TYR A 62 -2.31 5.84 -34.16
CA TYR A 62 -3.15 6.86 -33.51
C TYR A 62 -4.68 6.65 -33.68
N LEU A 63 -5.11 5.71 -34.54
CA LEU A 63 -6.55 5.52 -34.84
C LEU A 63 -7.26 4.45 -33.99
N LEU A 64 -6.54 3.63 -33.24
CA LEU A 64 -7.14 2.60 -32.37
C LEU A 64 -6.88 2.92 -30.89
N GLY A 65 -7.85 3.56 -30.24
CA GLY A 65 -8.08 3.36 -28.81
C GLY A 65 -8.00 4.62 -27.96
N ASN A 66 -9.03 5.46 -28.05
CA ASN A 66 -9.32 6.53 -27.08
C ASN A 66 -9.80 5.98 -25.71
N ARG A 67 -9.36 4.79 -25.30
CA ARG A 67 -9.71 4.19 -24.00
C ARG A 67 -8.69 4.68 -22.99
N PHE A 68 -9.17 5.20 -21.85
CA PHE A 68 -8.31 5.51 -20.72
C PHE A 68 -7.50 4.25 -20.36
N GLY A 69 -6.18 4.32 -20.50
CA GLY A 69 -5.30 3.28 -19.99
C GLY A 69 -5.39 3.29 -18.48
N ILE A 70 -6.23 2.41 -17.94
CA ILE A 70 -6.21 2.09 -16.52
C ILE A 70 -4.85 1.45 -16.28
N ILE A 71 -4.09 2.02 -15.35
CA ILE A 71 -2.81 1.48 -14.92
C ILE A 71 -3.09 0.08 -14.41
N MET A 72 -2.47 -0.92 -15.01
CA MET A 72 -2.49 -2.26 -14.45
C MET A 72 -1.52 -2.25 -13.25
N PRO A 73 -2.00 -2.24 -12.00
CA PRO A 73 -1.13 -2.07 -10.83
C PRO A 73 -0.35 -3.34 -10.51
N LEU A 74 -0.76 -4.48 -11.08
CA LEU A 74 -0.12 -5.78 -10.93
C LEU A 74 0.07 -6.40 -12.31
N ASP A 75 1.32 -6.39 -12.77
CA ASP A 75 1.71 -7.28 -13.86
C ASP A 75 1.95 -8.67 -13.28
N PHE A 76 0.96 -9.56 -13.40
CA PHE A 76 1.08 -10.95 -12.98
C PHE A 76 1.81 -11.83 -14.00
N VAL A 77 2.05 -11.29 -15.21
CA VAL A 77 2.60 -12.02 -16.36
C VAL A 77 4.08 -11.70 -16.53
N GLY A 78 4.47 -10.45 -16.25
CA GLY A 78 5.85 -10.02 -16.17
C GLY A 78 6.59 -10.71 -15.03
N THR A 79 7.85 -11.05 -15.27
CA THR A 79 8.69 -11.64 -14.25
C THR A 79 8.88 -10.67 -13.09
N PHE A 80 8.21 -10.97 -11.99
CA PHE A 80 8.13 -10.11 -10.80
C PHE A 80 9.53 -9.79 -10.23
N SER A 81 10.16 -8.70 -10.66
CA SER A 81 11.46 -8.26 -10.12
C SER A 81 11.38 -7.84 -8.63
N ASN A 82 10.16 -7.60 -8.11
CA ASN A 82 9.92 -7.10 -6.76
C ASN A 82 8.82 -7.89 -5.99
N ARG A 83 8.82 -9.25 -6.06
CA ARG A 83 7.82 -10.13 -5.41
C ARG A 83 7.52 -9.79 -3.95
N TRP A 84 8.57 -9.50 -3.19
CA TRP A 84 8.48 -9.17 -1.76
C TRP A 84 7.68 -7.89 -1.52
N SER A 85 7.90 -6.84 -2.32
CA SER A 85 7.19 -5.56 -2.18
C SER A 85 5.69 -5.71 -2.39
N TYR A 86 5.28 -6.49 -3.40
CA TYR A 86 3.87 -6.77 -3.68
C TYR A 86 3.22 -7.58 -2.55
N GLY A 87 3.88 -8.63 -2.06
CA GLY A 87 3.38 -9.40 -0.92
C GLY A 87 3.22 -8.56 0.34
N ILE A 88 4.15 -7.64 0.59
CA ILE A 88 4.10 -6.72 1.73
C ILE A 88 2.99 -5.68 1.59
N ALA A 89 2.70 -5.20 0.37
CA ALA A 89 1.55 -4.33 0.11
C ALA A 89 0.20 -5.02 0.38
N PHE A 90 0.06 -6.30 0.04
CA PHE A 90 -1.10 -7.09 0.46
C PHE A 90 -1.17 -7.24 1.99
N GLY A 91 -0.02 -7.49 2.65
CA GLY A 91 0.06 -7.58 4.11
C GLY A 91 -0.35 -6.30 4.83
N ALA A 92 0.00 -5.13 4.29
CA ALA A 92 -0.44 -3.84 4.81
C ALA A 92 -1.97 -3.69 4.79
N THR A 93 -2.63 -4.23 3.76
CA THR A 93 -4.08 -4.14 3.54
C THR A 93 -4.86 -5.21 4.32
N ALA A 94 -4.22 -6.34 4.65
CA ALA A 94 -4.85 -7.52 5.22
C ALA A 94 -5.62 -7.25 6.52
N ASN A 95 -5.09 -6.38 7.39
CA ASN A 95 -5.74 -6.03 8.65
C ASN A 95 -7.11 -5.36 8.43
N LYS A 96 -7.22 -4.47 7.44
CA LYS A 96 -8.49 -3.79 7.10
C LYS A 96 -9.51 -4.75 6.50
N VAL A 97 -9.06 -5.65 5.64
CA VAL A 97 -9.92 -6.70 5.05
C VAL A 97 -10.42 -7.65 6.14
N MET A 98 -9.54 -8.07 7.05
CA MET A 98 -9.92 -8.93 8.17
C MET A 98 -10.95 -8.27 9.10
N PHE A 99 -10.83 -6.96 9.35
CA PHE A 99 -11.83 -6.21 10.11
C PHE A 99 -13.19 -6.16 9.40
N LEU A 100 -13.20 -5.94 8.08
CA LEU A 100 -14.42 -5.92 7.26
C LEU A 100 -15.20 -7.25 7.32
N PHE A 101 -14.49 -8.38 7.43
CA PHE A 101 -15.09 -9.71 7.52
C PHE A 101 -15.34 -10.19 8.97
N SER A 102 -14.95 -9.42 9.99
CA SER A 102 -15.25 -9.77 11.38
C SER A 102 -16.72 -9.46 11.71
N GLU A 103 -17.38 -10.34 12.50
CA GLU A 103 -18.84 -10.35 12.75
C GLU A 103 -19.40 -9.16 13.58
N GLY A 104 -19.00 -7.92 13.29
CA GLY A 104 -19.47 -6.73 14.00
C GLY A 104 -19.79 -5.53 13.10
N TYR A 105 -19.64 -5.63 11.78
CA TYR A 105 -19.87 -4.50 10.86
C TYR A 105 -21.38 -4.33 10.57
N GLN A 106 -22.10 -3.74 11.51
CA GLN A 106 -23.47 -3.24 11.32
C GLN A 106 -23.50 -1.72 11.53
N PRO A 107 -22.97 -0.91 10.59
CA PRO A 107 -23.01 0.54 10.73
C PRO A 107 -24.46 1.09 10.63
N LEU A 108 -25.38 0.35 10.03
CA LEU A 108 -26.79 0.73 9.86
C LEU A 108 -27.69 -0.51 9.98
N GLN A 109 -28.90 -0.35 10.55
CA GLN A 109 -29.96 -1.37 10.54
C GLN A 109 -30.46 -1.60 9.10
N ILE A 110 -29.67 -2.28 8.30
CA ILE A 110 -29.96 -2.62 6.91
C ILE A 110 -30.54 -4.04 6.88
N PRO A 111 -31.58 -4.31 6.07
CA PRO A 111 -32.13 -5.66 5.94
C PRO A 111 -31.09 -6.66 5.43
N HIS A 112 -31.17 -7.92 5.88
CA HIS A 112 -30.16 -8.97 5.62
C HIS A 112 -29.78 -9.18 4.15
N TRP A 113 -30.68 -8.89 3.20
CA TRP A 113 -30.39 -9.02 1.76
C TRP A 113 -29.41 -7.94 1.23
N ALA A 114 -29.33 -6.78 1.89
CA ALA A 114 -28.46 -5.67 1.48
C ALA A 114 -27.06 -5.72 2.13
N GLN A 115 -26.84 -6.59 3.11
CA GLN A 115 -25.55 -6.79 3.75
C GLN A 115 -24.44 -7.21 2.77
N ALA A 116 -24.79 -7.99 1.74
CA ALA A 116 -23.83 -8.40 0.70
C ALA A 116 -23.32 -7.21 -0.14
N PHE A 117 -24.18 -6.22 -0.41
CA PHE A 117 -23.79 -5.04 -1.17
C PHE A 117 -22.87 -4.13 -0.36
N GLU A 118 -23.11 -3.96 0.94
CA GLU A 118 -22.23 -3.22 1.84
C GLU A 118 -20.85 -3.85 1.95
N LEU A 119 -20.77 -5.18 2.10
CA LEU A 119 -19.49 -5.89 2.10
C LEU A 119 -18.74 -5.74 0.77
N LEU A 120 -19.46 -5.78 -0.35
CA LEU A 120 -18.88 -5.58 -1.68
C LEU A 120 -18.34 -4.14 -1.83
N ILE A 121 -19.11 -3.14 -1.41
CA ILE A 121 -18.73 -1.72 -1.48
C ILE A 121 -17.54 -1.46 -0.55
N GLY A 122 -17.57 -1.94 0.70
CA GLY A 122 -16.46 -1.80 1.64
C GLY A 122 -15.20 -2.51 1.15
N GLY A 123 -15.33 -3.68 0.53
CA GLY A 123 -14.20 -4.38 -0.09
C GLY A 123 -13.61 -3.61 -1.26
N LEU A 124 -14.47 -3.03 -2.11
CA LEU A 124 -14.05 -2.16 -3.21
C LEU A 124 -13.35 -0.89 -2.69
N GLU A 125 -13.86 -0.29 -1.62
CA GLU A 125 -13.31 0.90 -1.00
C GLU A 125 -11.92 0.65 -0.39
N VAL A 126 -11.76 -0.47 0.34
CA VAL A 126 -10.47 -0.93 0.85
C VAL A 126 -9.50 -1.20 -0.30
N GLY A 127 -9.98 -1.83 -1.37
CA GLY A 127 -9.18 -2.09 -2.57
C GLY A 127 -8.71 -0.80 -3.25
N LEU A 128 -9.61 0.15 -3.49
CA LEU A 128 -9.32 1.43 -4.16
C LEU A 128 -8.46 2.36 -3.30
N SER A 129 -8.59 2.32 -1.98
CA SER A 129 -7.73 3.07 -1.08
C SER A 129 -6.30 2.52 -1.09
N HIS A 130 -6.10 1.20 -1.15
CA HIS A 130 -4.75 0.60 -1.15
C HIS A 130 -4.14 0.45 -2.55
N PHE A 131 -4.92 0.63 -3.61
CA PHE A 131 -4.48 0.59 -5.00
C PHE A 131 -3.24 1.47 -5.31
N PRO A 132 -3.12 2.72 -4.81
CA PRO A 132 -1.96 3.56 -5.07
C PRO A 132 -0.63 2.95 -4.64
N PHE A 133 -0.61 2.10 -3.59
CA PHE A 133 0.62 1.43 -3.17
C PHE A 133 1.17 0.53 -4.29
N PHE A 134 0.29 -0.25 -4.91
CA PHE A 134 0.63 -1.13 -6.02
C PHE A 134 0.97 -0.33 -7.29
N ALA A 135 0.14 0.66 -7.62
CA ALA A 135 0.36 1.51 -8.79
C ALA A 135 1.70 2.26 -8.73
N CYS A 136 2.09 2.77 -7.54
CA CYS A 136 3.36 3.46 -7.37
C CYS A 136 4.56 2.50 -7.44
N LEU A 137 4.42 1.24 -7.01
CA LEU A 137 5.47 0.22 -7.12
C LEU A 137 5.68 -0.27 -8.56
N SER A 138 4.62 -0.30 -9.37
CA SER A 138 4.66 -0.77 -10.77
C SER A 138 5.05 0.34 -11.77
N SER A 139 4.91 1.62 -11.39
CA SER A 139 5.13 2.73 -12.31
C SER A 139 6.60 2.92 -12.70
N GLU A 140 6.83 3.15 -14.00
CA GLU A 140 8.16 3.46 -14.55
C GLU A 140 8.66 4.86 -14.15
N PHE A 141 7.77 5.78 -13.75
CA PHE A 141 8.10 7.14 -13.36
C PHE A 141 8.60 7.21 -11.91
N GLN A 142 9.81 6.72 -11.67
CA GLN A 142 10.36 6.52 -10.31
C GLN A 142 10.31 7.78 -9.43
N LEU A 143 10.53 8.99 -9.96
CA LEU A 143 10.45 10.21 -9.14
C LEU A 143 9.03 10.50 -8.63
N VAL A 144 8.06 10.52 -9.55
CA VAL A 144 6.68 10.90 -9.22
C VAL A 144 6.01 9.81 -8.41
N SER A 145 6.15 8.55 -8.84
CA SER A 145 5.57 7.40 -8.15
C SER A 145 6.15 7.23 -6.75
N SER A 146 7.45 7.43 -6.57
CA SER A 146 8.08 7.35 -5.27
C SER A 146 7.65 8.47 -4.33
N THR A 147 7.56 9.71 -4.82
CA THR A 147 7.11 10.85 -4.01
C THR A 147 5.66 10.69 -3.56
N LEU A 148 4.76 10.33 -4.49
CA LEU A 148 3.34 10.10 -4.19
C LEU A 148 3.15 8.90 -3.25
N GLY A 149 3.82 7.77 -3.53
CA GLY A 149 3.77 6.56 -2.71
C GLY A 149 4.34 6.78 -1.30
N PHE A 150 5.43 7.54 -1.17
CA PHE A 150 6.03 7.90 0.12
C PHE A 150 5.07 8.77 0.95
N CYS A 151 4.54 9.85 0.37
CA CYS A 151 3.59 10.72 1.08
C CYS A 151 2.34 9.95 1.52
N TYR A 152 1.80 9.11 0.64
CA TYR A 152 0.60 8.32 0.93
C TYR A 152 0.85 7.28 2.04
N SER A 153 1.94 6.52 1.95
CA SER A 153 2.32 5.54 2.98
C SER A 153 2.65 6.19 4.33
N LEU A 154 3.28 7.37 4.31
CA LEU A 154 3.59 8.12 5.53
C LEU A 154 2.32 8.57 6.25
N ILE A 155 1.32 9.08 5.52
CA ILE A 155 0.03 9.48 6.10
C ILE A 155 -0.66 8.26 6.74
N TRP A 156 -0.74 7.13 6.03
CA TRP A 156 -1.32 5.90 6.54
C TRP A 156 -0.61 5.37 7.79
N PHE A 157 0.72 5.37 7.77
CA PHE A 157 1.54 4.96 8.91
C PHE A 157 1.33 5.88 10.12
N ALA A 158 1.38 7.20 9.92
CA ALA A 158 1.17 8.18 10.97
C ALA A 158 -0.22 8.05 11.61
N VAL A 159 -1.27 7.93 10.80
CA VAL A 159 -2.65 7.79 11.29
C VAL A 159 -2.83 6.48 12.05
N THR A 160 -2.24 5.38 11.57
CA THR A 160 -2.31 4.08 12.25
C THR A 160 -1.55 4.09 13.59
N ILE A 161 -0.39 4.74 13.65
CA ILE A 161 0.33 4.96 14.93
C ILE A 161 -0.50 5.80 15.88
N LEU A 162 -1.09 6.89 15.40
CA LEU A 162 -1.92 7.76 16.23
C LEU A 162 -3.10 6.99 16.82
N GLN A 163 -3.79 6.18 16.01
CA GLN A 163 -4.88 5.31 16.48
C GLN A 163 -4.42 4.35 17.59
N VAL A 164 -3.32 3.62 17.37
CA VAL A 164 -2.79 2.67 18.35
C VAL A 164 -2.35 3.37 19.64
N SER A 165 -1.81 4.60 19.54
CA SER A 165 -1.34 5.36 20.70
C SER A 165 -2.48 5.94 21.56
N GLN A 166 -3.62 6.27 20.96
CA GLN A 166 -4.76 6.88 21.65
C GLN A 166 -5.60 5.85 22.43
N CYS A 167 -5.85 4.67 21.85
CA CYS A 167 -6.65 3.61 22.49
C CYS A 167 -5.93 2.25 22.40
N PRO A 168 -4.98 1.96 23.30
CA PRO A 168 -4.31 0.65 23.33
C PRO A 168 -5.16 -0.47 23.96
N HIS A 169 -6.33 -0.18 24.53
CA HIS A 169 -7.08 -1.14 25.35
C HIS A 169 -8.19 -1.83 24.55
N GLY A 170 -8.02 -3.14 24.31
CA GLY A 170 -9.06 -4.02 23.79
C GLY A 170 -9.91 -4.62 24.91
N GLN A 171 -11.18 -4.89 24.59
CA GLN A 171 -12.18 -5.35 25.55
C GLN A 171 -12.21 -6.88 25.72
N PHE A 172 -11.54 -7.66 24.84
CA PHE A 172 -11.73 -9.12 24.77
C PHE A 172 -10.46 -9.95 25.06
N VAL A 173 -9.25 -9.53 24.66
CA VAL A 173 -8.02 -10.34 24.80
C VAL A 173 -6.95 -9.67 25.68
N GLY A 174 -7.28 -8.53 26.29
CA GLY A 174 -6.45 -7.81 27.25
C GLY A 174 -5.86 -6.51 26.73
N LYS A 175 -5.00 -5.87 27.54
CA LYS A 175 -4.47 -4.50 27.36
C LYS A 175 -3.69 -4.23 26.06
N TYR A 176 -3.49 -5.22 25.18
CA TYR A 176 -2.66 -5.14 23.97
C TYR A 176 -3.30 -5.76 22.72
N GLU A 177 -4.58 -6.14 22.74
CA GLU A 177 -5.25 -6.82 21.61
C GLU A 177 -5.15 -6.02 20.29
N THR A 178 -5.47 -4.73 20.34
CA THR A 178 -5.37 -3.83 19.17
C THR A 178 -3.92 -3.65 18.72
N LEU A 179 -2.96 -3.67 19.63
CA LEU A 179 -1.55 -3.57 19.28
C LEU A 179 -1.08 -4.82 18.51
N VAL A 180 -1.42 -6.02 19.00
CA VAL A 180 -1.03 -7.30 18.38
C VAL A 180 -1.62 -7.44 16.98
N PHE A 181 -2.86 -7.00 16.80
CA PHE A 181 -3.58 -7.13 15.53
C PHE A 181 -3.09 -6.16 14.44
N TYR A 182 -2.74 -4.91 14.82
CA TYR A 182 -2.25 -3.90 13.87
C TYR A 182 -0.74 -3.98 13.61
N TRP A 183 0.03 -4.65 14.48
CA TRP A 183 1.49 -4.74 14.35
C TRP A 183 1.98 -5.29 13.00
N PRO A 184 1.41 -6.38 12.44
CA PRO A 184 1.85 -6.90 11.14
C PRO A 184 1.66 -5.88 10.01
N SER A 185 0.51 -5.21 9.99
CA SER A 185 0.22 -4.16 9.00
C SER A 185 1.14 -2.94 9.16
N LEU A 186 1.43 -2.52 10.40
CA LEU A 186 2.40 -1.45 10.68
C LEU A 186 3.81 -1.79 10.20
N LEU A 187 4.28 -3.02 10.41
CA LEU A 187 5.57 -3.48 9.90
C LEU A 187 5.59 -3.48 8.36
N CYS A 188 4.51 -3.93 7.73
CA CYS A 188 4.39 -3.90 6.27
C CYS A 188 4.41 -2.46 5.72
N LEU A 189 3.67 -1.53 6.36
CA LEU A 189 3.66 -0.11 6.01
C LEU A 189 5.04 0.54 6.18
N ALA A 190 5.74 0.23 7.27
CA ALA A 190 7.09 0.73 7.52
C ALA A 190 8.08 0.23 6.43
N PHE A 191 7.97 -1.04 6.03
CA PHE A 191 8.79 -1.59 4.95
C PHE A 191 8.50 -0.91 3.61
N LEU A 192 7.21 -0.70 3.27
CA LEU A 192 6.82 0.01 2.05
C LEU A 192 7.33 1.45 2.04
N LEU A 193 7.21 2.15 3.17
CA LEU A 193 7.74 3.51 3.33
C LEU A 193 9.26 3.54 3.07
N GLY A 194 10.00 2.59 3.64
CA GLY A 194 11.43 2.43 3.39
C GLY A 194 11.75 2.12 1.93
N ARG A 195 10.92 1.30 1.27
CA ARG A 195 11.07 0.99 -0.16
C ARG A 195 10.84 2.20 -1.05
N PHE A 196 9.79 2.98 -0.79
CA PHE A 196 9.57 4.25 -1.49
C PHE A 196 10.73 5.21 -1.26
N LEU A 197 11.20 5.37 -0.01
CA LEU A 197 12.37 6.21 0.26
C LEU A 197 13.60 5.76 -0.53
N TYR A 198 13.87 4.46 -0.60
CA TYR A 198 14.96 3.92 -1.42
C TYR A 198 14.80 4.25 -2.91
N MET A 199 13.59 4.04 -3.47
CA MET A 199 13.30 4.39 -4.87
C MET A 199 13.46 5.89 -5.12
N PHE A 200 13.08 6.74 -4.16
CA PHE A 200 13.26 8.19 -4.24
C PHE A 200 14.75 8.56 -4.29
N VAL A 201 15.54 8.01 -3.38
CA VAL A 201 17.00 8.26 -3.32
C VAL A 201 17.68 7.75 -4.59
N LYS A 202 17.31 6.57 -5.10
CA LYS A 202 17.84 6.04 -6.37
C LYS A 202 17.49 6.97 -7.54
N ALA A 203 16.23 7.39 -7.65
CA ALA A 203 15.78 8.29 -8.71
C ALA A 203 16.48 9.66 -8.64
N LEU A 204 16.70 10.19 -7.44
CA LEU A 204 17.50 11.41 -7.24
C LEU A 204 18.96 11.23 -7.68
N ARG A 205 19.63 10.13 -7.32
CA ARG A 205 21.01 9.88 -7.75
C ARG A 205 21.17 9.84 -9.26
N VAL A 206 20.21 9.19 -9.94
CA VAL A 206 20.18 9.14 -11.41
C VAL A 206 19.97 10.55 -11.99
N HIS A 207 19.04 11.33 -11.44
CA HIS A 207 18.80 12.70 -11.89
C HIS A 207 19.99 13.66 -11.63
N LEU A 208 20.72 13.46 -10.54
CA LEU A 208 21.94 14.22 -10.24
C LEU A 208 23.16 13.73 -11.03
N GLY A 209 23.02 12.69 -11.87
CA GLY A 209 24.10 12.17 -12.71
C GLY A 209 25.22 11.46 -11.95
N TRP A 210 24.97 11.05 -10.69
CA TRP A 210 25.95 10.32 -9.89
C TRP A 210 26.02 8.82 -10.22
N GLU A 211 25.01 8.27 -10.88
CA GLU A 211 24.98 6.90 -11.39
C GLU A 211 24.67 6.95 -12.89
N LEU A 212 25.65 6.61 -13.73
CA LEU A 212 25.45 6.28 -15.12
C LEU A 212 24.37 5.19 -15.18
N GLN A 213 23.34 5.38 -16.00
CA GLN A 213 22.25 4.43 -16.27
C GLN A 213 22.77 3.00 -16.45
N VAL A 214 22.94 2.25 -15.36
CA VAL A 214 22.84 0.80 -15.38
C VAL A 214 21.34 0.57 -15.36
N GLU A 215 20.75 0.77 -16.54
CA GLU A 215 19.43 0.31 -16.88
C GLU A 215 19.38 -1.15 -16.47
N GLU A 216 18.72 -1.47 -15.35
CA GLU A 216 18.27 -2.82 -15.02
C GLU A 216 17.15 -3.19 -16.02
N LYS A 217 17.51 -3.28 -17.29
CA LYS A 217 16.90 -4.25 -18.19
C LYS A 217 17.93 -5.35 -18.42
N PRO A 218 18.02 -6.38 -17.56
CA PRO A 218 18.36 -7.68 -18.10
C PRO A 218 17.16 -8.10 -18.96
N VAL A 219 17.15 -7.71 -20.24
CA VAL A 219 16.16 -8.11 -21.26
C VAL A 219 16.10 -9.64 -21.43
N LEU A 220 17.04 -10.38 -20.82
CA LEU A 220 16.88 -11.78 -20.56
C LEU A 220 17.37 -12.06 -19.14
N GLU A 221 16.41 -12.08 -18.24
CA GLU A 221 16.58 -12.28 -16.83
C GLU A 221 17.37 -13.59 -16.61
N ALA A 222 18.54 -13.52 -15.97
CA ALA A 222 19.57 -14.57 -15.98
C ALA A 222 19.02 -15.99 -15.71
N HIS A 223 17.97 -16.09 -14.91
CA HIS A 223 17.25 -17.33 -14.63
C HIS A 223 16.54 -17.97 -15.84
N GLN A 224 16.04 -17.22 -16.83
CA GLN A 224 15.48 -17.75 -18.08
C GLN A 224 16.60 -18.27 -18.98
N ALA A 225 17.72 -17.54 -19.05
CA ALA A 225 18.90 -18.00 -19.77
C ALA A 225 19.47 -19.28 -19.14
N GLU A 226 19.49 -19.37 -17.81
CA GLU A 226 19.94 -20.55 -17.07
C GLU A 226 18.95 -21.72 -17.20
N HIS A 227 17.65 -21.46 -17.20
CA HIS A 227 16.61 -22.46 -17.44
C HIS A 227 16.70 -23.03 -18.87
N VAL A 228 16.87 -22.18 -19.89
CA VAL A 228 17.10 -22.64 -21.27
C VAL A 228 18.42 -23.42 -21.37
N LYS A 229 19.48 -23.00 -20.66
CA LYS A 229 20.76 -23.72 -20.59
C LYS A 229 20.61 -25.09 -19.91
N GLN A 230 19.72 -25.24 -18.93
CA GLN A 230 19.38 -26.53 -18.32
C GLN A 230 18.58 -27.42 -19.27
N LEU A 231 17.61 -26.87 -20.01
CA LEU A 231 16.83 -27.60 -21.01
C LEU A 231 17.67 -28.12 -22.19
N LEU A 232 18.67 -27.33 -22.62
CA LEU A 232 19.59 -27.70 -23.71
C LEU A 232 20.72 -28.63 -23.26
N ARG A 233 20.81 -28.96 -21.98
CA ARG A 233 21.82 -29.89 -21.47
C ARG A 233 21.38 -31.31 -21.81
N THR A 234 21.83 -31.81 -22.98
CA THR A 234 21.59 -33.20 -23.40
C THR A 234 22.08 -34.15 -22.30
N PRO A 235 21.26 -35.13 -21.85
CA PRO A 235 21.75 -36.13 -20.92
C PRO A 235 22.88 -36.91 -21.60
N CYS A 236 24.03 -37.04 -20.91
CA CYS A 236 25.11 -37.89 -21.38
C CYS A 236 24.56 -39.32 -21.48
N PRO A 237 24.67 -39.99 -22.63
CA PRO A 237 24.30 -41.40 -22.74
C PRO A 237 25.20 -42.21 -21.80
N GLN A 238 24.57 -42.95 -20.89
CA GLN A 238 25.21 -44.01 -20.10
C GLN A 238 25.36 -45.26 -20.94
#